data_AF-A0A212CEA8-F1
#
_entry.id   AF-A0A212CEA8-F1
#
_cell.length_a   1.000
_cell.length_b   1.000
_cell.length_c   1.000
_cell.angle_alpha   90.00
_cell.angle_beta   90.00
_cell.angle_gamma   90.00
#
_symmetry.space_group_name_H-M   'P 1'
#
loop_
_entity.id
_entity.type
_entity.pdbx_description
1 polymer ?
#
loop_
_entity_poly.entity_id
_entity_poly.type
_entity_poly.pdbx_seq_one_letter_code
_entity_poly.pdbx_strand_id
1 'polypeptide(L)'
;MNSSSSTMNEEPDALSVVNQLRDLAADPLNRRAIVQDQGCLPGLILFMDHPNPPVVHSALLALRYLAECRANREKMKGELGMMLSLQNVIQKSTTPGETKLLASEIYDILQSSNMADGDSFSEMNSRRRKAQFFLGTTNKRAKTVVLHIDGLDDTALASAIASTKVMKAQQVVKSESGEEVKALFSLLSA
;
A
#
# COMPACT_ATOMS: atom_id res chain seq x y z
N MET A 1 -13.07 41.81 -20.05
CA MET A 1 -13.99 40.75 -20.50
C MET A 1 -13.28 39.42 -20.33
N ASN A 2 -13.84 38.55 -19.49
CA ASN A 2 -13.56 37.13 -19.22
C ASN A 2 -12.11 36.63 -19.18
N SER A 3 -11.62 36.20 -18.01
CA SER A 3 -11.84 34.86 -17.41
C SER A 3 -11.18 33.77 -18.26
N SER A 4 -10.23 33.01 -17.73
CA SER A 4 -10.58 31.80 -16.99
C SER A 4 -9.50 31.41 -15.98
N SER A 5 -9.88 31.41 -14.70
CA SER A 5 -9.26 30.59 -13.67
C SER A 5 -9.44 29.12 -14.02
N SER A 6 -8.34 28.38 -14.14
CA SER A 6 -8.35 26.92 -14.20
C SER A 6 -7.83 26.41 -12.87
N THR A 7 -8.71 26.35 -11.88
CA THR A 7 -8.52 25.51 -10.69
C THR A 7 -8.63 24.06 -11.15
N MET A 8 -7.50 23.47 -11.53
CA MET A 8 -7.41 22.03 -11.70
C MET A 8 -7.44 21.41 -10.30
N ASN A 9 -8.45 20.59 -10.01
CA ASN A 9 -8.33 19.57 -8.97
C ASN A 9 -7.30 18.56 -9.48
N GLU A 10 -6.01 18.84 -9.26
CA GLU A 10 -4.94 17.89 -9.51
C GLU A 10 -5.02 16.80 -8.44
N GLU A 11 -5.53 15.63 -8.81
CA GLU A 11 -5.18 14.39 -8.13
C GLU A 11 -3.65 14.36 -7.99
N PRO A 12 -3.11 14.15 -6.79
CA PRO A 12 -1.68 14.26 -6.57
C PRO A 12 -0.95 13.23 -7.43
N ASP A 13 -0.04 13.70 -8.29
CA ASP A 13 0.79 12.83 -9.12
C ASP A 13 1.53 11.81 -8.26
N ALA A 14 1.62 10.56 -8.73
CA ALA A 14 2.24 9.45 -8.00
C ALA A 14 3.66 9.79 -7.55
N LEU A 15 4.40 10.55 -8.36
CA LEU A 15 5.74 11.03 -8.02
C LEU A 15 5.71 12.02 -6.85
N SER A 16 4.73 12.92 -6.81
CA SER A 16 4.56 13.87 -5.70
C SER A 16 4.28 13.14 -4.39
N VAL A 17 3.35 12.17 -4.41
CA VAL A 17 2.97 11.39 -3.23
C VAL A 17 4.17 10.61 -2.67
N VAL A 18 4.90 9.89 -3.54
CA VAL A 18 6.04 9.08 -3.08
C VAL A 18 7.21 9.97 -2.62
N ASN A 19 7.42 11.14 -3.24
CA ASN A 19 8.41 12.11 -2.79
C ASN A 19 8.10 12.60 -1.38
N GLN A 20 6.85 12.98 -1.12
CA GLN A 20 6.43 13.42 0.21
C GLN A 20 6.63 12.31 1.25
N LEU A 21 6.29 11.07 0.92
CA LEU A 21 6.49 9.93 1.82
C LEU A 21 7.98 9.66 2.07
N ARG A 22 8.83 9.78 1.05
CA ARG A 22 10.30 9.69 1.18
C ARG A 22 10.84 10.78 2.10
N ASP A 23 10.39 12.02 1.93
CA ASP A 23 10.88 13.17 2.70
C ASP A 23 10.46 13.04 4.18
N LEU A 24 9.26 12.51 4.44
CA LEU A 24 8.84 12.13 5.81
C LEU A 24 9.72 11.03 6.40
N ALA A 25 10.04 9.98 5.62
CA ALA A 25 10.87 8.87 6.07
C ALA A 25 12.34 9.26 6.30
N ALA A 26 12.83 10.30 5.63
CA ALA A 26 14.18 10.82 5.80
C ALA A 26 14.43 11.27 7.26
N ASP A 27 13.41 11.84 7.91
CA ASP A 27 13.45 12.18 9.34
C ASP A 27 13.36 10.91 10.22
N PRO A 28 14.40 10.61 11.04
CA PRO A 28 14.40 9.46 11.94
C PRO A 28 13.21 9.36 12.89
N LEU A 29 12.61 10.48 13.28
CA LEU A 29 11.49 10.52 14.21
C LEU A 29 10.20 9.93 13.61
N ASN A 30 10.03 10.04 12.30
CA ASN A 30 8.83 9.57 11.61
C ASN A 30 8.89 8.08 11.25
N ARG A 31 10.10 7.51 11.11
CA ARG A 31 10.30 6.15 10.54
C ARG A 31 9.50 5.06 11.25
N ARG A 32 9.44 5.10 12.59
CA ARG A 32 8.65 4.12 13.36
C ARG A 32 7.16 4.32 13.12
N ALA A 33 6.67 5.56 13.15
CA ALA A 33 5.26 5.87 12.95
C ALA A 33 4.78 5.43 11.55
N ILE A 34 5.57 5.72 10.51
CA ILE A 34 5.28 5.33 9.12
C ILE A 34 5.16 3.82 8.98
N VAL A 35 6.10 3.04 9.55
CA VAL A 35 6.05 1.58 9.48
C VAL A 35 4.89 1.00 10.32
N GLN A 36 4.43 1.72 11.35
CA GLN A 36 3.28 1.27 12.13
C GLN A 36 1.94 1.49 11.43
N ASP A 37 1.84 2.53 10.60
CA ASP A 37 0.65 2.81 9.80
C ASP A 37 0.32 1.65 8.84
N GLN A 38 -0.97 1.30 8.74
CA GLN A 38 -1.42 0.10 8.02
C GLN A 38 -1.43 0.27 6.49
N GLY A 39 -1.20 1.47 5.96
CA GLY A 39 -1.20 1.73 4.51
C GLY A 39 0.17 2.04 3.92
N CYS A 40 1.12 2.50 4.73
CA CYS A 40 2.38 3.03 4.20
C CYS A 40 3.26 1.97 3.52
N LEU A 41 3.46 0.79 4.13
CA LEU A 41 4.28 -0.25 3.51
C LEU A 41 3.62 -0.85 2.26
N PRO A 42 2.32 -1.24 2.27
CA PRO A 42 1.64 -1.66 1.05
C PRO A 42 1.66 -0.59 -0.06
N GLY A 43 1.51 0.68 0.30
CA GLY A 43 1.59 1.79 -0.64
C GLY A 43 2.98 1.94 -1.28
N LEU A 44 4.04 1.83 -0.48
CA LEU A 44 5.43 1.84 -0.99
C LEU A 44 5.71 0.65 -1.91
N ILE A 45 5.22 -0.54 -1.57
CA ILE A 45 5.34 -1.74 -2.40
C ILE A 45 4.65 -1.51 -3.76
N LEU A 46 3.45 -0.93 -3.77
CA LEU A 46 2.73 -0.62 -5.01
C LEU A 46 3.52 0.33 -5.94
N PHE A 47 4.21 1.33 -5.37
CA PHE A 47 5.03 2.25 -6.17
C PHE A 47 6.25 1.59 -6.82
N MET A 48 6.72 0.44 -6.34
CA MET A 48 7.87 -0.27 -6.92
C MET A 48 7.56 -0.90 -8.29
N ASP A 49 6.29 -1.16 -8.59
CA ASP A 49 5.84 -1.70 -9.89
C ASP A 49 5.49 -0.61 -10.91
N HIS A 50 5.63 0.67 -10.53
CA HIS A 50 5.26 1.81 -11.37
C HIS A 50 6.15 1.90 -12.63
N PRO A 51 5.59 2.27 -13.81
CA PRO A 51 6.36 2.36 -15.06
C PRO A 51 7.39 3.49 -15.07
N ASN A 52 7.20 4.53 -14.25
CA ASN A 52 8.09 5.69 -14.14
C ASN A 52 9.29 5.41 -13.20
N PRO A 53 10.54 5.34 -13.69
CA PRO A 53 11.71 5.00 -12.86
C PRO A 53 11.94 5.93 -11.65
N PRO A 54 11.78 7.26 -11.75
CA PRO A 54 11.75 8.18 -10.61
C PRO A 54 10.83 7.78 -9.44
N VAL A 55 9.65 7.22 -9.74
CA VAL A 55 8.68 6.80 -8.71
C VAL A 55 9.23 5.59 -7.96
N VAL A 56 9.72 4.59 -8.69
CA VAL A 56 10.32 3.37 -8.14
C VAL A 56 11.55 3.72 -7.27
N HIS A 57 12.43 4.58 -7.78
CA HIS A 57 13.62 5.02 -7.05
C HIS A 57 13.26 5.75 -5.74
N SER A 58 12.27 6.63 -5.79
CA SER A 58 11.82 7.37 -4.60
C SER A 58 11.17 6.45 -3.56
N ALA A 59 10.41 5.45 -3.99
CA ALA A 59 9.85 4.42 -3.10
C ALA A 59 10.96 3.62 -2.41
N LEU A 60 11.98 3.19 -3.15
CA LEU A 60 13.12 2.46 -2.60
C LEU A 60 13.94 3.31 -1.63
N LEU A 61 14.14 4.59 -1.90
CA LEU A 61 14.80 5.50 -0.96
C LEU A 61 14.01 5.61 0.35
N ALA A 62 12.69 5.75 0.28
CA ALA A 62 11.84 5.74 1.47
C ALA A 62 12.02 4.43 2.25
N LEU A 63 11.96 3.28 1.58
CA LEU A 63 12.18 1.97 2.21
C LEU A 63 13.58 1.85 2.83
N ARG A 64 14.64 2.37 2.19
CA ARG A 64 15.99 2.38 2.78
C ARG A 64 16.01 3.19 4.07
N TYR A 65 15.44 4.39 4.09
CA TYR A 65 15.36 5.19 5.32
C TYR A 65 14.58 4.47 6.43
N LEU A 66 13.47 3.81 6.09
CA LEU A 66 12.71 3.03 7.07
C LEU A 66 13.50 1.83 7.62
N ALA A 67 14.28 1.15 6.78
CA ALA A 67 15.09 -0.02 7.14
C ALA A 67 16.36 0.31 7.94
N GLU A 68 16.84 1.56 7.91
CA GLU A 68 17.90 2.04 8.81
C GLU A 68 17.48 1.86 10.29
N CYS A 69 16.20 2.01 10.61
CA CYS A 69 15.69 1.71 11.94
C CYS A 69 15.56 0.20 12.13
N ARG A 70 16.41 -0.38 12.99
CA ARG A 70 16.40 -1.85 13.26
C ARG A 70 15.03 -2.38 13.68
N ALA A 71 14.31 -1.62 14.51
CA ALA A 71 12.98 -1.99 15.00
C ALA A 71 11.92 -2.12 13.87
N ASN A 72 12.16 -1.53 12.70
CA ASN A 72 11.25 -1.61 11.57
C ASN A 72 11.48 -2.87 10.71
N ARG A 73 12.68 -3.44 10.72
CA ARG A 73 13.11 -4.45 9.74
C ARG A 73 12.25 -5.70 9.76
N GLU A 74 11.93 -6.23 10.94
CA GLU A 74 11.06 -7.41 11.06
C GLU A 74 9.66 -7.15 10.50
N LYS A 75 9.09 -5.97 10.77
CA LYS A 75 7.77 -5.61 10.24
C LYS A 75 7.81 -5.42 8.72
N MET A 76 8.85 -4.78 8.20
CA MET A 76 9.05 -4.62 6.76
C MET A 76 9.24 -5.96 6.05
N LYS A 77 10.08 -6.84 6.60
CA LYS A 77 10.32 -8.20 6.07
C LYS A 77 9.05 -9.05 6.05
N GLY A 78 8.21 -8.90 7.09
CA GLY A 78 6.94 -9.60 7.21
C GLY A 78 5.78 -9.00 6.40
N GLU A 79 5.97 -7.82 5.78
CA GLU A 79 4.93 -7.20 4.95
C GLU A 79 4.70 -7.99 3.67
N LEU A 80 3.43 -8.22 3.33
CA LEU A 80 3.08 -9.06 2.19
C LEU A 80 3.61 -8.45 0.89
N GLY A 81 4.39 -9.22 0.15
CA GLY A 81 4.95 -8.80 -1.13
C GLY A 81 6.27 -8.03 -1.05
N MET A 82 6.72 -7.56 0.13
CA MET A 82 7.93 -6.73 0.25
C MET A 82 9.16 -7.40 -0.37
N MET A 83 9.48 -8.61 0.09
CA MET A 83 10.67 -9.34 -0.37
C MET A 83 10.58 -9.71 -1.86
N LEU A 84 9.37 -10.06 -2.33
CA LEU A 84 9.13 -10.42 -3.73
C LEU A 84 9.28 -9.19 -4.65
N SER A 85 8.72 -8.05 -4.27
CA SER A 85 8.83 -6.81 -5.05
C SER A 85 10.28 -6.32 -5.12
N LEU A 86 11.07 -6.44 -4.05
CA LEU A 86 12.51 -6.15 -4.08
C LEU A 86 13.24 -7.07 -5.07
N GLN A 87 12.96 -8.38 -5.03
CA GLN A 87 13.54 -9.34 -5.99
C GLN A 87 13.14 -9.01 -7.44
N ASN A 88 11.89 -8.65 -7.69
CA ASN A 88 11.41 -8.26 -9.02
C ASN A 88 12.20 -7.06 -9.54
N VAL A 89 12.39 -6.02 -8.72
CA VAL A 89 13.17 -4.81 -9.10
C VAL A 89 14.62 -5.16 -9.44
N ILE A 90 15.24 -6.06 -8.67
CA ILE A 90 16.63 -6.52 -8.89
C ILE A 90 16.76 -7.29 -10.22
N GLN A 91 15.81 -8.20 -10.49
CA GLN A 91 15.86 -9.07 -11.66
C GLN A 91 15.42 -8.37 -12.96
N LYS A 92 14.58 -7.35 -12.87
CA LYS A 92 14.04 -6.65 -14.04
C LYS A 92 15.17 -6.00 -14.87
N SER A 93 15.28 -6.32 -16.15
CA SER A 93 16.38 -5.82 -17.00
C SER A 93 16.30 -4.32 -17.29
N THR A 94 15.10 -3.74 -17.25
CA THR A 94 14.84 -2.33 -17.59
C THR A 94 15.13 -1.32 -16.47
N THR A 95 15.44 -1.77 -15.25
CA THR A 95 15.71 -0.88 -14.12
C THR A 95 17.14 -0.32 -14.17
N PRO A 96 17.34 0.98 -13.88
CA PRO A 96 18.68 1.57 -13.79
C PRO A 96 19.57 0.82 -12.78
N GLY A 97 20.88 0.72 -13.05
CA GLY A 97 21.82 -0.04 -12.22
C GLY A 97 21.83 0.40 -10.75
N GLU A 98 21.80 1.72 -10.50
CA GLU A 98 21.73 2.28 -9.14
C GLU A 98 20.46 1.84 -8.39
N THR A 99 19.31 1.80 -9.08
CA THR A 99 18.04 1.34 -8.50
C THR A 99 18.10 -0.13 -8.10
N LYS A 100 18.80 -0.96 -8.88
CA LYS A 100 19.01 -2.38 -8.55
C LYS A 100 19.92 -2.57 -7.34
N LEU A 101 21.01 -1.80 -7.27
CA LEU A 101 21.93 -1.82 -6.13
C LEU A 101 21.18 -1.40 -4.85
N LEU A 102 20.36 -0.35 -4.94
CA LEU A 102 19.53 0.11 -3.83
C LEU A 102 18.53 -0.97 -3.37
N ALA A 103 17.85 -1.63 -4.30
CA ALA A 103 16.93 -2.73 -3.97
C ALA A 103 17.66 -3.94 -3.36
N SER A 104 18.85 -4.28 -3.86
CA SER A 104 19.69 -5.35 -3.30
C SER A 104 20.11 -5.04 -1.87
N GLU A 105 20.56 -3.82 -1.61
CA GLU A 105 20.95 -3.39 -0.27
C GLU A 105 19.79 -3.51 0.73
N ILE A 106 18.60 -3.04 0.36
CA ILE A 106 17.41 -3.16 1.21
C ILE A 106 17.06 -4.63 1.43
N TYR A 107 17.09 -5.45 0.38
CA TYR A 107 16.83 -6.88 0.49
C TYR A 107 17.80 -7.54 1.48
N ASP A 108 19.09 -7.24 1.41
CA ASP A 108 20.11 -7.78 2.31
C ASP A 108 19.94 -7.28 3.75
N ILE A 109 19.58 -6.01 3.95
CA ILE A 109 19.29 -5.43 5.28
C ILE A 109 18.10 -6.16 5.94
N LEU A 110 17.04 -6.45 5.18
CA LEU A 110 15.86 -7.16 5.69
C LEU A 110 16.12 -8.66 5.83
N GLN A 111 16.87 -9.27 4.90
CA GLN A 111 17.20 -10.69 4.97
C GLN A 111 18.08 -11.00 6.19
N SER A 112 19.05 -10.13 6.49
CA SER A 112 19.97 -10.23 7.64
C SER A 112 19.34 -9.86 8.98
N SER A 113 18.10 -9.37 9.02
CA SER A 113 17.36 -9.22 10.28
C SER A 113 17.00 -10.61 10.81
N ASN A 114 17.90 -11.18 11.60
CA ASN A 114 17.69 -12.39 12.36
C ASN A 114 17.88 -12.05 13.84
N MET A 115 16.76 -11.93 14.56
CA MET A 115 16.59 -12.11 16.02
C MET A 115 17.86 -11.91 16.86
N ALA A 116 18.28 -10.65 17.07
CA ALA A 116 19.25 -10.29 18.09
C ALA A 116 18.87 -8.92 18.68
N ASP A 117 17.71 -8.87 19.34
CA ASP A 117 17.51 -8.09 20.56
C ASP A 117 16.11 -8.39 21.09
N GLY A 118 16.06 -9.31 22.06
CA GLY A 118 14.95 -9.37 22.99
C GLY A 118 15.07 -8.18 23.92
N ASP A 119 14.40 -7.08 23.58
CA ASP A 119 14.05 -6.09 24.59
C ASP A 119 12.52 -5.98 24.68
N SER A 120 12.08 -6.07 25.92
CA SER A 120 10.72 -6.38 26.32
C SER A 120 9.85 -5.13 26.22
N PHE A 121 9.08 -5.00 25.15
CA PHE A 121 7.88 -4.17 25.19
C PHE A 121 6.66 -4.95 24.69
N SER A 122 5.99 -5.55 25.68
CA SER A 122 4.57 -5.88 25.71
C SER A 122 4.06 -6.76 24.56
N GLU A 123 4.33 -8.05 24.72
CA GLU A 123 3.63 -9.15 24.10
C GLU A 123 2.16 -9.19 24.59
N MET A 124 1.27 -8.46 23.94
CA MET A 124 -0.18 -8.73 24.03
C MET A 124 -0.91 -8.28 22.75
N ASN A 125 -0.48 -8.78 21.60
CA ASN A 125 -1.38 -8.91 20.44
C ASN A 125 -0.96 -9.95 19.38
N SER A 126 0.01 -10.81 19.68
CA SER A 126 0.56 -11.82 18.76
C SER A 126 -0.38 -13.00 18.45
N ARG A 127 -1.68 -12.90 18.75
CA ARG A 127 -2.64 -13.97 18.47
C ARG A 127 -3.55 -13.58 17.31
N ARG A 128 -3.23 -14.14 16.14
CA ARG A 128 -4.05 -14.23 14.92
C ARG A 128 -4.42 -12.90 14.27
N ARG A 129 -3.70 -12.50 13.21
CA ARG A 129 -4.31 -11.64 12.17
C ARG A 129 -4.08 -12.25 10.80
N LYS A 130 -5.02 -13.15 10.49
CA LYS A 130 -5.49 -13.57 9.17
C LYS A 130 -5.54 -12.33 8.25
N ALA A 131 -5.09 -12.44 7.00
CA ALA A 131 -5.04 -11.32 6.05
C ALA A 131 -6.33 -10.47 6.08
N GLN A 132 -6.22 -9.24 6.56
CA GLN A 132 -7.34 -8.29 6.67
C GLN A 132 -7.30 -7.37 5.45
N PHE A 133 -7.78 -7.88 4.30
CA PHE A 133 -7.95 -7.10 3.07
C PHE A 133 -9.12 -6.09 3.12
N PHE A 134 -9.72 -5.85 4.30
CA PHE A 134 -10.87 -4.95 4.44
C PHE A 134 -10.46 -3.68 5.20
N LEU A 135 -10.37 -2.57 4.48
CA LEU A 135 -10.41 -1.22 5.04
C LEU A 135 -11.69 -1.08 5.88
N GLY A 136 -11.55 -1.00 7.21
CA GLY A 136 -12.65 -0.59 8.11
C GLY A 136 -12.86 -1.47 9.33
N THR A 137 -11.91 -1.50 10.26
CA THR A 137 -12.11 -2.12 11.59
C THR A 137 -12.71 -1.17 12.63
N THR A 138 -13.27 -0.02 12.24
CA THR A 138 -13.89 0.93 13.20
C THR A 138 -15.31 0.54 13.64
N ASN A 139 -15.93 -0.50 13.07
CA ASN A 139 -17.30 -0.91 13.43
C ASN A 139 -17.34 -2.15 14.35
N LYS A 140 -17.48 -1.92 15.67
CA LYS A 140 -17.59 -2.95 16.73
C LYS A 140 -18.79 -3.93 16.61
N ARG A 141 -19.60 -3.80 15.56
CA ARG A 141 -20.82 -4.61 15.31
C ARG A 141 -20.72 -5.51 14.07
N ALA A 142 -19.68 -5.39 13.26
CA ALA A 142 -19.53 -6.21 12.06
C ALA A 142 -19.02 -7.62 12.44
N LYS A 143 -19.73 -8.67 12.00
CA LYS A 143 -19.30 -10.06 12.14
C LYS A 143 -18.76 -10.54 10.80
N THR A 144 -17.50 -10.97 10.76
CA THR A 144 -16.87 -11.52 9.55
C THR A 144 -17.22 -12.99 9.39
N VAL A 145 -17.80 -13.34 8.25
CA VAL A 145 -17.98 -14.74 7.81
C VAL A 145 -16.94 -15.02 6.73
N VAL A 146 -16.16 -16.09 6.89
CA VAL A 146 -15.16 -16.52 5.90
C VAL A 146 -15.72 -17.75 5.19
N LEU A 147 -15.90 -17.64 3.87
CA LEU A 147 -16.33 -18.74 3.02
C LEU A 147 -15.10 -19.35 2.33
N HIS A 148 -14.87 -20.64 2.51
CA HIS A 148 -13.89 -21.40 1.72
C HIS A 148 -14.61 -21.96 0.50
N ILE A 149 -14.05 -21.72 -0.69
CA ILE A 149 -14.57 -22.26 -1.95
C ILE A 149 -13.43 -23.06 -2.58
N ASP A 150 -13.56 -24.38 -2.58
CA ASP A 150 -12.58 -25.29 -3.17
C ASP A 150 -12.91 -25.53 -4.66
N GLY A 151 -11.88 -25.66 -5.50
CA GLY A 151 -12.04 -26.00 -6.93
C GLY A 151 -12.28 -24.84 -7.88
N LEU A 152 -11.98 -23.60 -7.48
CA LEU A 152 -11.93 -22.45 -8.37
C LEU A 152 -10.65 -22.49 -9.21
N ASP A 153 -10.77 -22.73 -10.51
CA ASP A 153 -9.66 -22.57 -11.44
C ASP A 153 -9.49 -21.09 -11.84
N ASP A 154 -8.24 -20.65 -12.01
CA ASP A 154 -7.91 -19.25 -12.32
C ASP A 154 -8.60 -18.75 -13.60
N THR A 155 -8.87 -19.66 -14.53
CA THR A 155 -9.50 -19.34 -15.82
C THR A 155 -11.01 -19.08 -15.65
N ALA A 156 -11.73 -19.92 -14.91
CA ALA A 156 -13.13 -19.67 -14.59
C ALA A 156 -13.30 -18.46 -13.68
N LEU A 157 -12.37 -18.22 -12.74
CA LEU A 157 -12.42 -17.01 -11.90
C LEU A 157 -12.26 -15.73 -12.73
N ALA A 158 -11.25 -15.68 -13.60
CA ALA A 158 -11.03 -14.54 -14.48
C ALA A 158 -12.22 -14.32 -15.44
N SER A 159 -12.78 -15.41 -15.99
CA SER A 159 -13.96 -15.37 -16.85
C SER A 159 -15.21 -14.89 -16.10
N ALA A 160 -15.45 -15.39 -14.89
CA ALA A 160 -16.56 -14.98 -14.04
C ALA A 160 -16.47 -13.48 -13.73
N ILE A 161 -15.30 -12.98 -13.31
CA ILE A 161 -15.06 -11.56 -13.06
C ILE A 161 -15.32 -10.73 -14.32
N ALA A 162 -14.79 -11.15 -15.48
CA ALA A 162 -14.99 -10.45 -16.73
C ALA A 162 -16.47 -10.46 -17.19
N SER A 163 -17.23 -11.49 -16.82
CA SER A 163 -18.67 -11.61 -17.14
C SER A 163 -19.59 -10.86 -16.18
N THR A 164 -19.09 -10.44 -15.00
CA THR A 164 -19.93 -9.73 -14.02
C THR A 164 -20.35 -8.37 -14.54
N LYS A 165 -21.65 -8.06 -14.42
CA LYS A 165 -22.19 -6.78 -14.84
C LYS A 165 -22.11 -5.79 -13.69
N VAL A 166 -21.32 -4.73 -13.87
CA VAL A 166 -21.27 -3.65 -12.89
C VAL A 166 -22.51 -2.77 -13.01
N MET A 167 -23.29 -2.68 -11.93
CA MET A 167 -24.36 -1.71 -11.77
C MET A 167 -23.83 -0.43 -11.12
N LYS A 168 -24.24 0.72 -11.63
CA LYS A 168 -23.94 2.01 -11.01
C LYS A 168 -25.15 2.50 -10.22
N ALA A 169 -24.93 2.89 -8.98
CA ALA A 169 -25.89 3.56 -8.14
C ALA A 169 -25.37 4.96 -7.81
N GLN A 170 -26.27 5.94 -7.71
CA GLN A 170 -25.92 7.30 -7.34
C GLN A 170 -26.76 7.69 -6.13
N GLN A 171 -26.09 8.04 -5.03
CA GLN A 171 -26.75 8.57 -3.84
C GLN A 171 -26.62 10.09 -3.85
N VAL A 172 -27.73 10.78 -3.59
CA VAL A 172 -27.72 12.22 -3.34
C VAL A 172 -27.77 12.41 -1.84
N VAL A 173 -26.69 12.95 -1.27
CA VAL A 173 -26.59 13.28 0.15
C VAL A 173 -26.78 14.79 0.28
N LYS A 174 -27.81 15.21 1.00
CA LYS A 174 -28.08 16.62 1.26
C LYS A 174 -27.49 17.02 2.61
N SER A 175 -26.66 18.05 2.63
CA SER A 175 -26.10 18.62 3.85
C SER A 175 -27.15 19.43 4.61
N GLU A 176 -26.84 19.75 5.87
CA GLU A 176 -27.64 20.66 6.70
C GLU A 176 -27.71 22.09 6.14
N SER A 177 -26.73 22.50 5.33
CA SER A 177 -26.72 23.75 4.55
C SER A 177 -27.63 23.69 3.31
N GLY A 178 -28.20 22.53 2.98
CA GLY A 178 -29.05 22.31 1.82
C GLY A 178 -28.31 21.97 0.53
N GLU A 179 -26.98 21.81 0.57
CA GLU A 179 -26.16 21.42 -0.58
C GLU A 179 -26.26 19.93 -0.87
N GLU A 180 -26.37 19.56 -2.13
CA GLU A 180 -26.55 18.17 -2.56
C GLU A 180 -25.26 17.61 -3.17
N VAL A 181 -24.69 16.59 -2.52
CA VAL A 181 -23.50 15.87 -2.97
C VAL A 181 -23.91 14.53 -3.58
N LYS A 182 -23.48 14.27 -4.82
CA LYS A 182 -23.73 13.02 -5.54
C LYS A 182 -22.58 12.04 -5.30
N ALA A 183 -22.80 11.01 -4.50
CA ALA A 183 -21.88 9.90 -4.33
C ALA A 183 -22.19 8.80 -5.35
N LEU A 184 -21.22 8.44 -6.18
CA LEU A 184 -21.34 7.38 -7.17
C LEU A 184 -20.78 6.07 -6.59
N PHE A 185 -21.58 5.01 -6.65
CA PHE A 185 -21.20 3.68 -6.20
C PHE A 185 -21.30 2.69 -7.36
N SER A 186 -20.34 1.78 -7.45
CA SER A 186 -20.38 0.65 -8.38
C SER A 186 -20.60 -0.63 -7.58
N LEU A 187 -21.62 -1.40 -7.96
CA LEU A 187 -22.00 -2.67 -7.37
C LEU A 187 -21.82 -3.76 -8.41
N LEU A 188 -21.39 -4.95 -8.01
CA LEU A 188 -21.37 -6.12 -8.88
C LEU A 188 -22.77 -6.76 -8.87
N SER A 189 -23.40 -6.88 -10.04
CA SER A 189 -24.59 -7.73 -10.21
C SER A 189 -24.14 -9.14 -10.49
N ALA A 190 -24.64 -10.08 -9.68
CA ALA A 190 -24.67 -11.50 -10.02
C ALA A 190 -25.75 -11.79 -11.06
#